data_AF-A0A3B9EKF3-F1
#
_entry.id   AF-A0A3B9EKF3-F1
#
_cell.length_a   1.000
_cell.length_b   1.000
_cell.length_c   1.000
_cell.angle_alpha   90.00
_cell.angle_beta   90.00
_cell.angle_gamma   90.00
#
_symmetry.space_group_name_H-M   'P 1'
#
loop_
_entity.id
_entity.type
_entity.pdbx_description
1 polymer ?
#
loop_
_entity_poly.entity_id
_entity_poly.type
_entity_poly.pdbx_seq_one_letter_code
_entity_poly.pdbx_strand_id
1 'polypeptide(L)'
;MDYSGNREQADHRRDESLAAPPRSFDGDCTDSCSGGGNDGATRRRGKVPTLRRAASVTVPPGHGLARPRRLDFSDLDLPECLLIKPIRLWLHGVENWSLVGMQYKAQFGPEAAPTARALTALRGIIEILNAGGRRCMSFHKAWSRLTTGDERSLVALLAAAQAGDHSRAEAMALRLVTDDWQAPLLAEIDTLADAFTARGHRLVNLPARGQGRADRTGVRPVLAAPQSQAPANRP
;
A
#
# COMPACT_ATOMS: atom_id res chain seq x y z
N MET A 1 64.33 18.07 23.30
CA MET A 1 63.85 17.14 22.26
C MET A 1 62.66 16.41 22.82
N ASP A 2 61.49 16.86 22.41
CA ASP A 2 60.17 16.32 22.72
C ASP A 2 59.95 14.96 22.05
N TYR A 3 59.28 14.05 22.75
CA TYR A 3 58.33 13.02 22.25
C TYR A 3 57.65 12.44 23.49
N SER A 4 56.51 12.98 23.96
CA SER A 4 55.15 12.63 23.53
C SER A 4 54.87 11.12 23.53
N GLY A 5 54.06 10.68 24.49
CA GLY A 5 53.58 9.29 24.61
C GLY A 5 52.41 9.12 25.60
N ASN A 6 51.42 10.02 25.57
CA ASN A 6 50.10 9.82 26.16
C ASN A 6 49.25 8.96 25.21
N ARG A 7 48.63 7.87 25.68
CA ARG A 7 47.17 7.70 25.53
C ARG A 7 46.61 6.52 26.31
N GLU A 8 45.66 6.87 27.18
CA GLU A 8 44.74 6.04 27.91
C GLU A 8 44.08 4.94 27.06
N GLN A 9 44.15 3.71 27.57
CA GLN A 9 43.21 2.64 27.24
C GLN A 9 41.90 2.93 27.96
N ALA A 10 40.97 3.57 27.25
CA ALA A 10 39.59 3.70 27.68
C ALA A 10 38.82 2.43 27.33
N ASP A 11 38.39 1.77 28.40
CA ASP A 11 37.58 0.58 28.50
C ASP A 11 36.17 0.83 27.94
N HIS A 12 35.95 0.55 26.65
CA HIS A 12 34.60 0.52 26.07
C HIS A 12 34.03 -0.90 26.15
N ARG A 13 33.47 -1.22 27.33
CA ARG A 13 32.46 -2.26 27.48
C ARG A 13 31.29 -1.96 26.55
N ARG A 14 31.11 -2.82 25.55
CA ARG A 14 29.90 -2.88 24.73
C ARG A 14 28.77 -3.45 25.59
N ASP A 15 27.75 -2.63 25.84
CA ASP A 15 26.41 -3.09 26.16
C ASP A 15 25.83 -3.77 24.91
N GLU A 16 26.02 -5.09 24.81
CA GLU A 16 25.19 -5.95 23.97
C GLU A 16 23.83 -6.09 24.66
N SER A 17 22.98 -5.06 24.51
CA SER A 17 21.56 -5.16 24.83
C SER A 17 20.93 -6.18 23.87
N LEU A 18 20.76 -7.39 24.40
CA LEU A 18 20.00 -8.50 23.82
C LEU A 18 18.56 -8.04 23.54
N ALA A 19 18.33 -7.48 22.36
CA ALA A 19 16.99 -7.37 21.81
C ALA A 19 16.42 -8.79 21.71
N ALA A 20 15.28 -9.01 22.36
CA ALA A 20 14.57 -10.28 22.37
C ALA A 20 14.40 -10.82 20.93
N PRO A 21 14.50 -12.14 20.71
CA PRO A 21 14.29 -12.71 19.39
C PRO A 21 12.90 -12.32 18.88
N PRO A 22 12.75 -11.95 17.60
CA PRO A 22 11.44 -11.72 17.02
C PRO A 22 10.61 -12.99 17.19
N ARG A 23 9.38 -12.83 17.68
CA ARG A 23 8.43 -13.94 17.81
C ARG A 23 8.34 -14.65 16.46
N SER A 24 8.67 -15.93 16.45
CA SER A 24 8.47 -16.82 15.31
C SER A 24 7.01 -16.71 14.88
N PHE A 25 6.83 -16.29 13.63
CA PHE A 25 5.52 -16.17 13.02
C PHE A 25 5.03 -17.57 12.71
N ASP A 26 4.27 -18.17 13.64
CA ASP A 26 3.51 -19.40 13.37
C ASP A 26 2.38 -19.04 12.41
N GLY A 27 2.70 -19.13 11.12
CA GLY A 27 1.80 -18.85 10.02
C GLY A 27 0.70 -19.90 9.92
N ASP A 28 -0.34 -19.75 10.72
CA ASP A 28 -1.60 -20.48 10.59
C ASP A 28 -2.75 -19.50 10.29
N CYS A 29 -2.59 -18.70 9.24
CA CYS A 29 -3.71 -18.03 8.59
C CYS A 29 -4.34 -19.03 7.62
N THR A 30 -5.16 -19.94 8.16
CA THR A 30 -6.00 -20.80 7.34
C THR A 30 -7.04 -19.96 6.61
N ASP A 31 -6.99 -20.05 5.28
CA ASP A 31 -8.05 -19.63 4.36
C ASP A 31 -9.39 -20.22 4.81
N SER A 32 -10.28 -19.41 5.37
CA SER A 32 -11.67 -19.79 5.63
C SER A 32 -12.61 -18.64 5.29
N CYS A 33 -12.64 -18.30 4.00
CA CYS A 33 -13.75 -17.58 3.37
C CYS A 33 -14.38 -18.51 2.32
N SER A 34 -14.93 -19.64 2.75
CA SER A 34 -15.70 -20.55 1.91
C SER A 34 -17.09 -20.78 2.49
N GLY A 35 -18.10 -20.50 1.67
CA GLY A 35 -19.32 -21.32 1.57
C GLY A 35 -20.42 -21.04 2.59
N GLY A 36 -21.56 -20.57 2.08
CA GLY A 36 -22.78 -20.45 2.85
C GLY A 36 -23.38 -21.80 3.24
N GLY A 37 -24.01 -21.82 4.42
CA GLY A 37 -24.95 -22.84 4.84
C GLY A 37 -26.27 -22.18 5.23
N ASN A 38 -27.27 -22.32 4.35
CA ASN A 38 -28.67 -22.22 4.75
C ASN A 38 -29.03 -23.49 5.53
N ASP A 39 -29.81 -23.31 6.60
CA ASP A 39 -30.88 -24.18 7.11
C ASP A 39 -30.82 -24.37 8.63
N GLY A 40 -31.93 -24.04 9.30
CA GLY A 40 -32.11 -24.30 10.73
C GLY A 40 -33.12 -23.39 11.41
N ALA A 41 -34.34 -23.32 10.89
CA ALA A 41 -35.44 -22.57 11.47
C ALA A 41 -36.01 -23.28 12.73
N THR A 42 -36.00 -22.60 13.88
CA THR A 42 -37.01 -22.80 14.93
C THR A 42 -37.48 -21.49 15.53
N ARG A 43 -38.71 -21.13 15.14
CA ARG A 43 -39.77 -20.41 15.87
C ARG A 43 -39.37 -19.52 17.04
N ARG A 44 -39.56 -18.21 16.88
CA ARG A 44 -40.25 -17.35 17.88
C ARG A 44 -41.03 -16.24 17.16
N ARG A 45 -42.35 -16.28 17.29
CA ARG A 45 -43.29 -15.24 16.83
C ARG A 45 -43.15 -14.02 17.73
N GLY A 46 -42.49 -12.98 17.24
CA GLY A 46 -42.61 -11.61 17.73
C GLY A 46 -43.16 -10.72 16.62
N LYS A 47 -44.28 -10.03 16.87
CA LYS A 47 -44.84 -9.01 15.97
C LYS A 47 -43.85 -7.83 15.91
N VAL A 48 -43.17 -7.66 14.79
CA VAL A 48 -42.31 -6.50 14.51
C VAL A 48 -43.10 -5.53 13.60
N PRO A 49 -43.10 -4.22 13.89
CA PRO A 49 -43.76 -3.22 13.05
C PRO A 49 -43.11 -3.14 11.67
N THR A 50 -43.94 -3.07 10.64
CA THR A 50 -43.59 -2.91 9.22
C THR A 50 -42.79 -1.63 8.98
N LEU A 51 -41.47 -1.73 9.01
CA LEU A 51 -40.57 -0.75 8.43
C LEU A 51 -40.73 -0.79 6.91
N ARG A 52 -41.19 0.33 6.35
CA ARG A 52 -41.24 0.62 4.91
C ARG A 52 -39.93 0.18 4.25
N ARG A 53 -40.05 -0.84 3.41
CA ARG A 53 -39.04 -1.30 2.45
C ARG A 53 -38.60 -0.09 1.61
N ALA A 54 -37.41 0.43 1.86
CA ALA A 54 -36.79 1.40 0.99
C ALA A 54 -36.74 0.80 -0.41
N ALA A 55 -37.26 1.55 -1.39
CA ALA A 55 -37.28 1.15 -2.78
C ALA A 55 -35.86 0.76 -3.20
N SER A 56 -35.71 -0.45 -3.72
CA SER A 56 -34.48 -0.94 -4.31
C SER A 56 -34.17 -0.02 -5.50
N VAL A 57 -33.22 0.90 -5.30
CA VAL A 57 -32.71 1.76 -6.37
C VAL A 57 -32.15 0.82 -7.43
N THR A 58 -32.90 0.66 -8.51
CA THR A 58 -32.52 -0.16 -9.65
C THR A 58 -31.49 0.66 -10.40
N VAL A 59 -30.21 0.42 -10.12
CA VAL A 59 -29.12 1.09 -10.81
C VAL A 59 -29.18 0.66 -12.28
N PRO A 60 -29.32 1.60 -13.24
CA PRO A 60 -29.45 1.25 -14.64
C PRO A 60 -28.21 0.48 -15.13
N PRO A 61 -28.37 -0.61 -15.90
CA PRO A 61 -27.26 -1.33 -16.51
C PRO A 61 -26.71 -0.49 -17.66
N GLY A 62 -25.67 0.32 -17.39
CA GLY A 62 -25.13 1.18 -18.45
C GLY A 62 -23.78 1.82 -18.16
N HIS A 63 -23.34 1.88 -16.91
CA HIS A 63 -22.00 2.36 -16.58
C HIS A 63 -21.31 1.32 -15.72
N GLY A 64 -20.70 0.34 -16.41
CA GLY A 64 -19.73 -0.56 -15.79
C GLY A 64 -18.67 0.30 -15.13
N LEU A 65 -18.80 0.48 -13.81
CA LEU A 65 -17.75 1.05 -12.98
C LEU A 65 -16.56 0.14 -13.19
N ALA A 66 -15.64 0.55 -14.07
CA ALA A 66 -14.49 -0.23 -14.44
C ALA A 66 -13.85 -0.72 -13.14
N ARG A 67 -13.93 -2.03 -12.92
CA ARG A 67 -13.38 -2.66 -11.73
C ARG A 67 -11.90 -2.24 -11.73
N PRO A 68 -11.37 -1.73 -10.60
CA PRO A 68 -9.99 -1.25 -10.56
C PRO A 68 -9.13 -2.40 -11.06
N ARG A 69 -8.38 -2.16 -12.13
CA ARG A 69 -7.54 -3.19 -12.74
C ARG A 69 -6.66 -3.74 -11.64
N ARG A 70 -6.67 -5.07 -11.47
CA ARG A 70 -5.67 -5.73 -10.64
C ARG A 70 -4.35 -5.46 -11.35
N LEU A 71 -3.44 -4.75 -10.69
CA LEU A 71 -2.09 -4.55 -11.22
C LEU A 71 -1.40 -5.91 -11.21
N ASP A 72 -1.04 -6.39 -12.40
CA ASP A 72 -0.09 -7.48 -12.52
C ASP A 72 1.28 -6.97 -12.06
N PHE A 73 2.10 -7.85 -11.53
CA PHE A 73 3.46 -7.57 -11.16
C PHE A 73 4.30 -7.21 -12.38
N SER A 74 3.93 -7.71 -13.57
CA SER A 74 4.49 -7.26 -14.85
C SER A 74 4.14 -5.80 -15.17
N ASP A 75 3.11 -5.23 -14.54
CA ASP A 75 2.73 -3.82 -14.69
C ASP A 75 3.43 -2.93 -13.64
N LEU A 76 4.18 -3.50 -12.70
CA LEU A 76 4.91 -2.72 -11.70
C LEU A 76 6.20 -2.19 -12.28
N ASP A 77 6.37 -0.88 -12.21
CA ASP A 77 7.62 -0.23 -12.52
C ASP A 77 8.70 -0.62 -11.49
N LEU A 78 9.96 -0.41 -11.85
CA LEU A 78 11.11 -0.68 -10.99
C LEU A 78 10.97 -0.18 -9.54
N PRO A 79 10.57 1.07 -9.25
CA PRO A 79 10.41 1.54 -7.87
C PRO A 79 9.36 0.73 -7.09
N GLU A 80 8.26 0.36 -7.72
CA GLU A 80 7.20 -0.41 -7.06
C GLU A 80 7.69 -1.83 -6.75
N CYS A 81 8.46 -2.41 -7.67
CA CYS A 81 9.17 -3.67 -7.42
C CYS A 81 10.15 -3.57 -6.25
N LEU A 82 10.90 -2.46 -6.14
CA LEU A 82 11.86 -2.25 -5.05
C LEU A 82 11.20 -2.06 -3.70
N LEU A 83 9.96 -1.55 -3.64
CA LEU A 83 9.20 -1.50 -2.40
C LEU A 83 8.58 -2.86 -2.03
N ILE A 84 7.91 -3.52 -2.98
CA ILE A 84 7.07 -4.69 -2.68
C ILE A 84 7.88 -5.99 -2.54
N LYS A 85 8.87 -6.23 -3.41
CA LYS A 85 9.64 -7.50 -3.37
C LYS A 85 10.34 -7.70 -2.03
N PRO A 86 11.02 -6.70 -1.43
CA PRO A 86 11.68 -6.90 -0.16
C PRO A 86 10.75 -7.26 0.99
N ILE A 87 9.58 -6.62 1.06
CA ILE A 87 8.59 -6.90 2.09
C ILE A 87 8.11 -8.35 1.96
N ARG A 88 7.81 -8.81 0.73
CA ARG A 88 7.44 -10.21 0.51
C ARG A 88 8.57 -11.18 0.83
N LEU A 89 9.81 -10.87 0.44
CA LEU A 89 10.96 -11.71 0.73
C LEU A 89 11.20 -11.84 2.24
N TRP A 90 11.03 -10.75 2.99
CA TRP A 90 11.14 -10.76 4.44
C TRP A 90 10.08 -11.64 5.10
N LEU A 91 8.84 -11.62 4.59
CA LEU A 91 7.76 -12.51 5.06
C LEU A 91 8.05 -14.00 4.79
N HIS A 92 8.96 -14.31 3.88
CA HIS A 92 9.43 -15.68 3.63
C HIS A 92 10.63 -16.09 4.48
N GLY A 93 11.15 -15.20 5.33
CA GLY A 93 12.28 -15.46 6.22
C GLY A 93 13.28 -14.31 6.25
N VAL A 94 13.79 -14.01 7.43
CA VAL A 94 14.76 -12.92 7.66
C VAL A 94 16.10 -13.18 6.97
N GLU A 95 16.43 -14.45 6.68
CA GLU A 95 17.61 -14.88 5.93
C GLU A 95 17.63 -14.32 4.50
N ASN A 96 16.46 -13.99 3.93
CA ASN A 96 16.33 -13.40 2.61
C ASN A 96 16.76 -11.92 2.57
N TRP A 97 17.05 -11.29 3.72
CA TRP A 97 17.44 -9.88 3.80
C TRP A 97 18.77 -9.59 3.09
N SER A 98 19.67 -10.58 3.03
CA SER A 98 20.92 -10.46 2.26
C SER A 98 20.66 -10.24 0.75
N LEU A 99 19.65 -10.92 0.19
CA LEU A 99 19.21 -10.75 -1.20
C LEU A 99 18.63 -9.36 -1.43
N VAL A 100 17.82 -8.86 -0.50
CA VAL A 100 17.29 -7.48 -0.52
C VAL A 100 18.43 -6.47 -0.56
N GLY A 101 19.43 -6.64 0.30
CA GLY A 101 20.62 -5.79 0.33
C GLY A 101 21.38 -5.78 -0.99
N MET A 102 21.55 -6.93 -1.66
CA MET A 102 22.18 -7.01 -2.97
C MET A 102 21.37 -6.29 -4.06
N GLN A 103 20.04 -6.44 -4.05
CA GLN A 103 19.16 -5.74 -5.00
C GLN A 103 19.23 -4.23 -4.81
N TYR A 104 19.18 -3.75 -3.56
CA TYR A 104 19.28 -2.32 -3.27
C TYR A 104 20.65 -1.77 -3.67
N LYS A 105 21.76 -2.47 -3.39
CA LYS A 105 23.09 -2.06 -3.88
C LYS A 105 23.17 -1.97 -5.40
N ALA A 106 22.48 -2.85 -6.12
CA ALA A 106 22.47 -2.81 -7.58
C ALA A 106 21.72 -1.59 -8.13
N GLN A 107 20.66 -1.12 -7.45
CA GLN A 107 19.82 -0.01 -7.93
C GLN A 107 20.22 1.35 -7.35
N PHE A 108 20.64 1.39 -6.08
CA PHE A 108 21.12 2.57 -5.38
C PHE A 108 22.65 2.71 -5.50
N GLY A 109 23.32 1.89 -6.31
CA GLY A 109 24.76 1.99 -6.54
C GLY A 109 25.64 1.58 -5.35
N PRO A 110 26.97 1.65 -5.51
CA PRO A 110 27.94 1.14 -4.55
C PRO A 110 28.10 2.02 -3.30
N GLU A 111 27.56 3.24 -3.32
CA GLU A 111 27.63 4.16 -2.18
C GLU A 111 26.85 3.57 -1.01
N ALA A 112 27.57 3.30 0.08
CA ALA A 112 27.01 2.64 1.24
C ALA A 112 25.91 3.47 1.92
N ALA A 113 26.06 4.80 1.98
CA ALA A 113 25.19 5.64 2.79
C ALA A 113 23.73 5.70 2.28
N PRO A 114 23.44 6.01 0.99
CA PRO A 114 22.06 6.05 0.50
C PRO A 114 21.38 4.68 0.56
N THR A 115 22.13 3.64 0.21
CA THR A 115 21.65 2.24 0.25
C THR A 115 21.31 1.82 1.67
N ALA A 116 22.18 2.10 2.64
CA ALA A 116 21.95 1.78 4.04
C ALA A 116 20.74 2.54 4.59
N ARG A 117 20.61 3.84 4.28
CA ARG A 117 19.46 4.66 4.71
C ARG A 117 18.14 4.09 4.17
N ALA A 118 18.09 3.72 2.89
CA ALA A 118 16.90 3.12 2.28
C ALA A 118 16.55 1.76 2.90
N LEU A 119 17.55 0.89 3.16
CA LEU A 119 17.33 -0.42 3.78
C LEU A 119 16.88 -0.31 5.24
N THR A 120 17.47 0.60 6.02
CA THR A 120 17.05 0.87 7.39
C THR A 120 15.61 1.34 7.43
N ALA A 121 15.23 2.28 6.56
CA ALA A 121 13.85 2.78 6.50
C ALA A 121 12.85 1.71 6.08
N LEU A 122 13.19 0.91 5.07
CA LEU A 122 12.36 -0.22 4.65
C LEU A 122 12.16 -1.24 5.79
N ARG A 123 13.21 -1.52 6.55
CA ARG A 123 13.11 -2.39 7.73
C ARG A 123 12.22 -1.78 8.81
N GLY A 124 12.39 -0.50 9.11
CA GLY A 124 11.54 0.24 10.05
C GLY A 124 10.07 0.19 9.65
N ILE A 125 9.74 0.40 8.37
CA ILE A 125 8.39 0.25 7.83
C ILE A 125 7.84 -1.16 8.13
N ILE A 126 8.59 -2.21 7.82
CA ILE A 126 8.16 -3.60 8.07
C ILE A 126 7.88 -3.85 9.55
N GLU A 127 8.78 -3.40 10.43
CA GLU A 127 8.65 -3.55 11.88
C GLU A 127 7.43 -2.81 12.42
N ILE A 128 7.18 -1.58 11.95
CA ILE A 128 6.01 -0.76 12.30
C ILE A 128 4.72 -1.41 11.81
N LEU A 129 4.67 -1.90 10.58
CA LEU A 129 3.49 -2.58 10.04
C LEU A 129 3.17 -3.86 10.83
N ASN A 130 4.20 -4.59 11.29
CA ASN A 130 4.02 -5.79 12.08
C ASN A 130 3.54 -5.49 13.52
N ALA A 131 4.05 -4.44 14.15
CA ALA A 131 3.71 -4.08 15.53
C ALA A 131 2.41 -3.26 15.64
N GLY A 132 2.17 -2.37 14.67
CA GLY A 132 1.13 -1.34 14.71
C GLY A 132 0.02 -1.51 13.68
N GLY A 133 0.01 -2.58 12.90
CA GLY A 133 -0.99 -2.82 11.86
C GLY A 133 -2.42 -2.86 12.42
N ARG A 134 -3.35 -2.10 11.83
CA ARG A 134 -4.78 -2.10 12.24
C ARG A 134 -5.50 -3.42 11.95
N ARG A 135 -4.92 -4.22 11.06
CA ARG A 135 -5.41 -5.51 10.62
C ARG A 135 -4.22 -6.37 10.23
N CYS A 136 -4.44 -7.68 10.14
CA CYS A 136 -3.48 -8.56 9.48
C CYS A 136 -3.33 -8.10 8.02
N MET A 137 -2.12 -7.67 7.66
CA MET A 137 -1.82 -7.22 6.31
C MET A 137 -1.68 -8.44 5.39
N SER A 138 -2.33 -8.37 4.24
CA SER A 138 -2.23 -9.41 3.22
C SER A 138 -1.13 -9.04 2.24
N PHE A 139 -0.13 -9.91 2.13
CA PHE A 139 0.89 -9.85 1.10
C PHE A 139 0.86 -11.15 0.29
N HIS A 140 1.19 -11.05 -1.00
CA HIS A 140 1.37 -12.26 -1.78
C HIS A 140 2.75 -12.88 -1.53
N LYS A 141 2.91 -14.16 -1.91
CA LYS A 141 4.21 -14.83 -1.93
C LYS A 141 5.22 -14.05 -2.79
N ALA A 142 6.51 -14.13 -2.48
CA ALA A 142 7.59 -13.37 -3.12
C ALA A 142 7.54 -13.36 -4.66
N TRP A 143 7.19 -14.51 -5.25
CA TRP A 143 7.19 -14.72 -6.69
C TRP A 143 5.82 -14.50 -7.36
N SER A 144 4.82 -14.05 -6.60
CA SER A 144 3.47 -13.83 -7.12
C SER A 144 3.43 -12.68 -8.11
N ARG A 145 2.72 -12.90 -9.22
CA ARG A 145 2.44 -11.89 -10.23
C ARG A 145 1.29 -10.95 -9.88
N LEU A 146 0.63 -11.12 -8.74
CA LEU A 146 -0.50 -10.26 -8.37
C LEU A 146 -0.12 -9.34 -7.23
N THR A 147 -0.80 -8.19 -7.13
CA THR A 147 -0.71 -7.30 -5.97
C THR A 147 -1.96 -7.37 -5.09
N THR A 148 -1.77 -7.32 -3.77
CA THR A 148 -2.86 -7.21 -2.79
C THR A 148 -3.34 -5.77 -2.65
N GLY A 149 -4.42 -5.57 -1.88
CA GLY A 149 -4.87 -4.22 -1.54
C GLY A 149 -3.86 -3.46 -0.68
N ASP A 150 -3.21 -4.15 0.25
CA ASP A 150 -2.26 -3.55 1.20
C ASP A 150 -0.95 -3.17 0.52
N GLU A 151 -0.46 -3.99 -0.39
CA GLU A 151 0.72 -3.68 -1.23
C GLU A 151 0.49 -2.41 -2.05
N ARG A 152 -0.69 -2.28 -2.67
CA ARG A 152 -1.05 -1.06 -3.41
C ARG A 152 -1.21 0.15 -2.51
N SER A 153 -1.70 -0.02 -1.28
CA SER A 153 -1.79 1.06 -0.30
C SER A 153 -0.40 1.57 0.11
N LEU A 154 0.58 0.67 0.28
CA LEU A 154 1.97 1.05 0.57
C LEU A 154 2.62 1.80 -0.61
N VAL A 155 2.42 1.31 -1.84
CA VAL A 155 2.84 2.02 -3.06
C VAL A 155 2.24 3.42 -3.11
N ALA A 156 0.93 3.55 -2.87
CA ALA A 156 0.24 4.84 -2.89
C ALA A 156 0.69 5.78 -1.77
N LEU A 157 1.05 5.24 -0.59
CA LEU A 157 1.61 6.01 0.52
C LEU A 157 2.99 6.57 0.17
N LEU A 158 3.89 5.73 -0.35
CA LEU A 158 5.22 6.17 -0.76
C LEU A 158 5.15 7.19 -1.92
N ALA A 159 4.26 6.98 -2.88
CA ALA A 159 4.03 7.93 -3.97
C ALA A 159 3.49 9.29 -3.48
N ALA A 160 2.62 9.29 -2.46
CA ALA A 160 2.12 10.53 -1.85
C ALA A 160 3.24 11.29 -1.12
N ALA A 161 4.08 10.58 -0.37
CA ALA A 161 5.26 11.15 0.30
C ALA A 161 6.24 11.77 -0.72
N GLN A 162 6.56 11.06 -1.80
CA GLN A 162 7.40 11.61 -2.89
C GLN A 162 6.82 12.86 -3.55
N ALA A 163 5.49 12.98 -3.57
CA ALA A 163 4.79 14.14 -4.12
C ALA A 163 4.63 15.31 -3.12
N GLY A 164 5.04 15.13 -1.85
CA GLY A 164 4.80 16.11 -0.78
C GLY A 164 3.33 16.24 -0.36
N ASP A 165 2.47 15.27 -0.73
CA ASP A 165 1.04 15.27 -0.41
C ASP A 165 0.82 14.67 0.99
N HIS A 166 1.18 15.44 2.02
CA HIS A 166 1.15 14.99 3.42
C HIS A 166 -0.24 14.56 3.88
N SER A 167 -1.29 15.30 3.54
CA SER A 167 -2.66 14.95 3.92
C SER A 167 -3.10 13.61 3.34
N ARG A 168 -2.68 13.30 2.11
CA ARG A 168 -2.93 11.98 1.51
C ARG A 168 -2.08 10.89 2.13
N ALA A 169 -0.81 11.16 2.43
CA ALA A 169 0.06 10.22 3.11
C ALA A 169 -0.50 9.83 4.48
N GLU A 170 -0.90 10.80 5.30
CA GLU A 170 -1.58 10.60 6.59
C GLU A 170 -2.85 9.76 6.43
N ALA A 171 -3.71 10.10 5.48
CA ALA A 171 -4.94 9.35 5.20
C ALA A 171 -4.67 7.88 4.79
N MET A 172 -3.56 7.61 4.11
CA MET A 172 -3.15 6.24 3.76
C MET A 172 -2.54 5.51 4.96
N ALA A 173 -1.70 6.18 5.76
CA ALA A 173 -1.11 5.64 6.98
C ALA A 173 -2.19 5.20 7.99
N LEU A 174 -3.22 6.05 8.19
CA LEU A 174 -4.42 5.75 9.01
C LEU A 174 -5.14 4.45 8.62
N ARG A 175 -5.00 4.00 7.38
CA ARG A 175 -5.62 2.75 6.89
C ARG A 175 -4.77 1.53 7.16
N LEU A 176 -3.48 1.72 7.41
CA LEU A 176 -2.49 0.66 7.59
C LEU A 176 -2.20 0.42 9.07
N VAL A 177 -1.95 1.49 9.84
CA VAL A 177 -1.49 1.41 11.24
C VAL A 177 -2.37 2.22 12.20
N THR A 178 -2.34 1.88 13.49
CA THR A 178 -3.04 2.64 14.54
C THR A 178 -2.38 4.00 14.77
N ASP A 179 -3.08 4.90 15.48
CA ASP A 179 -2.67 6.30 15.65
C ASP A 179 -1.25 6.46 16.24
N ASP A 180 -0.89 5.65 17.25
CA ASP A 180 0.42 5.69 17.89
C ASP A 180 1.60 5.39 16.92
N TRP A 181 1.32 4.67 15.83
CA TRP A 181 2.32 4.22 14.87
C TRP A 181 2.35 5.05 13.58
N GLN A 182 1.46 6.04 13.42
CA GLN A 182 1.38 6.85 12.21
C GLN A 182 2.60 7.73 12.01
N ALA A 183 2.97 8.53 13.03
CA ALA A 183 4.11 9.42 12.92
C ALA A 183 5.44 8.66 12.65
N PRO A 184 5.74 7.54 13.36
CA PRO A 184 6.87 6.69 13.01
C PRO A 184 6.81 6.16 11.58
N LEU A 185 5.64 5.66 11.13
CA LEU A 185 5.49 5.13 9.77
C LEU A 185 5.78 6.20 8.72
N LEU A 186 5.22 7.40 8.91
CA LEU A 186 5.42 8.52 7.98
C LEU A 186 6.89 8.95 7.93
N ALA A 187 7.59 9.00 9.06
CA ALA A 187 9.01 9.34 9.10
C ALA A 187 9.89 8.34 8.32
N GLU A 188 9.60 7.04 8.43
CA GLU A 188 10.32 6.02 7.67
C GLU A 188 9.93 6.04 6.17
N ILE A 189 8.67 6.30 5.86
CA ILE A 189 8.20 6.48 4.48
C ILE A 189 8.86 7.70 3.82
N ASP A 190 8.97 8.83 4.51
CA ASP A 190 9.64 10.03 4.01
C ASP A 190 11.13 9.77 3.77
N THR A 191 11.79 9.08 4.71
CA THR A 191 13.19 8.69 4.56
C THR A 191 13.39 7.77 3.34
N LEU A 192 12.49 6.82 3.12
CA LEU A 192 12.54 5.94 1.96
C LEU A 192 12.23 6.72 0.66
N ALA A 193 11.24 7.63 0.70
CA ALA A 193 10.85 8.48 -0.42
C ALA A 193 12.01 9.37 -0.87
N ASP A 194 12.75 9.97 0.06
CA ASP A 194 13.97 10.74 -0.18
C ASP A 194 15.02 9.90 -0.88
N ALA A 195 15.27 8.68 -0.38
CA ALA A 195 16.27 7.79 -0.95
C ALA A 195 15.92 7.38 -2.40
N PHE A 196 14.65 7.04 -2.65
CA PHE A 196 14.15 6.76 -4.00
C PHE A 196 14.29 8.01 -4.89
N THR A 197 13.95 9.17 -4.34
CA THR A 197 13.97 10.44 -5.05
C THR A 197 15.39 10.81 -5.50
N ALA A 198 16.37 10.66 -4.62
CA ALA A 198 17.79 10.90 -4.87
C ALA A 198 18.36 9.99 -5.98
N ARG A 199 17.77 8.81 -6.19
CA ARG A 199 18.15 7.87 -7.26
C ARG A 199 17.32 7.99 -8.53
N GLY A 200 16.42 8.97 -8.60
CA GLY A 200 15.53 9.15 -9.75
C GLY A 200 14.42 8.11 -9.85
N HIS A 201 14.24 7.28 -8.82
CA HIS A 201 13.12 6.35 -8.72
C HIS A 201 11.86 7.13 -8.34
N ARG A 202 10.92 7.27 -9.26
CA ARG A 202 9.65 8.00 -9.05
C ARG A 202 8.48 7.03 -9.18
N LEU A 203 7.64 6.98 -8.16
CA LEU A 203 6.37 6.27 -8.24
C LEU A 203 5.33 7.15 -8.93
N VAL A 204 4.48 6.54 -9.76
CA VAL A 204 3.39 7.26 -10.41
C VAL A 204 2.35 7.61 -9.35
N ASN A 205 2.22 8.91 -9.05
CA ASN A 205 1.16 9.39 -8.17
C ASN A 205 -0.20 9.30 -8.91
N LEU A 206 -0.88 8.16 -8.77
CA LEU A 206 -2.23 8.01 -9.30
C LEU A 206 -3.18 8.91 -8.51
N PRO A 207 -4.04 9.73 -9.15
CA PRO A 207 -4.97 10.61 -8.44
C PRO A 207 -5.91 9.82 -7.52
N ALA A 208 -6.36 10.44 -6.43
CA ALA A 208 -7.28 9.79 -5.50
C ALA A 208 -8.55 9.35 -6.24
N ARG A 209 -9.00 8.13 -5.93
CA ARG A 209 -10.14 7.49 -6.60
C ARG A 209 -11.42 8.32 -6.37
N GLY A 210 -11.76 9.17 -7.34
CA GLY A 210 -12.92 10.07 -7.28
C GLY A 210 -12.69 11.46 -7.85
N GLN A 211 -11.44 11.96 -7.86
CA GLN A 211 -11.14 13.30 -8.37
C GLN A 211 -11.43 13.44 -9.88
N GLY A 212 -11.12 12.42 -10.68
CA GLY A 212 -11.43 12.43 -12.12
C GLY A 212 -12.92 12.31 -12.48
N ARG A 213 -13.83 12.17 -11.50
CA ARG A 213 -15.28 12.13 -11.75
C ARG A 213 -15.92 13.52 -11.67
N ALA A 214 -15.37 14.43 -10.88
CA ALA A 214 -15.87 15.80 -10.76
C ALA A 214 -15.59 16.65 -12.01
N ASP A 215 -14.48 16.38 -12.71
CA ASP A 215 -14.13 17.11 -13.96
C ASP A 215 -14.87 16.60 -15.21
N ARG A 216 -15.46 15.39 -15.14
CA ARG A 216 -16.24 14.82 -16.26
C ARG A 216 -17.73 15.18 -16.23
N THR A 217 -18.16 15.99 -15.26
CA THR A 217 -19.48 16.65 -15.28
C THR A 217 -19.50 17.93 -16.12
N GLY A 218 -18.45 18.19 -16.90
CA GLY A 218 -18.53 19.07 -18.07
C GLY A 218 -19.58 18.54 -19.05
N VAL A 219 -20.75 19.16 -18.99
CA VAL A 219 -21.89 19.08 -19.91
C VAL A 219 -21.44 18.63 -21.31
N ARG A 220 -21.74 17.38 -21.66
CA ARG A 220 -21.70 16.94 -23.05
C ARG A 220 -22.76 17.79 -23.78
N PRO A 221 -22.39 18.65 -24.74
CA PRO A 221 -23.41 19.33 -25.54
C PRO A 221 -24.24 18.25 -26.20
N VAL A 222 -25.53 18.24 -25.91
CA VAL A 222 -26.50 17.44 -26.64
C VAL A 222 -26.42 17.93 -28.07
N LEU A 223 -25.70 17.19 -28.92
CA LEU A 223 -25.80 17.37 -30.36
C LEU A 223 -27.27 17.12 -30.68
N ALA A 224 -27.98 18.19 -31.03
CA ALA A 224 -29.37 18.13 -31.44
C ALA A 224 -29.49 17.07 -32.55
N ALA A 225 -30.34 16.08 -32.32
CA ALA A 225 -30.66 15.09 -33.35
C ALA A 225 -31.18 15.83 -34.60
N PRO A 226 -30.73 15.46 -35.81
CA PRO A 226 -31.28 16.03 -37.03
C PRO A 226 -32.79 15.73 -37.05
N GLN A 227 -33.59 16.80 -37.10
CA GLN A 227 -35.03 16.69 -37.25
C GLN A 227 -35.31 16.01 -38.59
N SER A 228 -35.90 14.82 -38.53
CA SER A 228 -36.40 14.09 -39.69
C SER A 228 -37.57 14.88 -40.28
N GLN A 229 -37.33 15.65 -41.34
CA GLN A 229 -38.39 16.29 -42.11
C GLN A 229 -39.14 15.21 -42.90
N ALA A 230 -40.40 15.01 -42.55
CA ALA A 230 -41.33 14.20 -43.34
C ALA A 230 -41.58 14.88 -44.71
N PRO A 231 -41.61 14.12 -45.82
CA PRO A 231 -41.90 14.68 -47.13
C PRO A 231 -43.35 15.15 -47.20
N ALA A 232 -43.54 16.39 -47.66
CA ALA A 232 -44.84 16.98 -47.94
C ALA A 232 -45.51 16.25 -49.11
N ASN A 233 -46.73 15.75 -48.87
CA ASN A 233 -47.66 15.32 -49.92
C ASN A 233 -47.85 16.47 -50.93
N ARG A 234 -47.73 16.15 -52.21
CA ARG A 234 -48.27 16.96 -53.31
C ARG A 234 -49.53 16.29 -53.88
N PRO A 235 -50.46 17.10 -54.43
CA PRO A 235 -51.86 16.75 -54.67
C PRO A 235 -52.07 15.72 -55.78
#